data_AF-A0A535K213-F1
#
_entry.id   AF-A0A535K213-F1
#
_cell.length_a   1.000
_cell.length_b   1.000
_cell.length_c   1.000
_cell.angle_alpha   90.00
_cell.angle_beta   90.00
_cell.angle_gamma   90.00
#
_symmetry.space_group_name_H-M   'P 1'
#
loop_
_entity.id
_entity.type
_entity.pdbx_description
1 polymer ?
#
loop_
_entity_poly.entity_id
_entity_poly.type
_entity_poly.pdbx_seq_one_letter_code
_entity_poly.pdbx_strand_id
1 'polypeptide(L)' 'RMAKATVEMAVWDLFAQRAGKPLSALLGGTRDRILCGVAIGIQPSIEALMDTIGRELEGGYQRVKLKIKPGL' A
#
# COMPACT_ATOMS: atom_id res chain seq x y z
N ARG A 1 7.65 18.70 1.69
CA ARG A 1 8.34 18.43 2.98
C ARG A 1 7.43 17.55 3.82
N MET A 2 7.90 16.36 4.24
CA MET A 2 7.08 15.41 5.00
C MET A 2 6.59 15.97 6.34
N ALA A 3 7.42 16.74 7.05
CA ALA A 3 7.03 17.34 8.33
C ALA A 3 5.76 18.21 8.28
N LYS A 4 5.57 18.99 7.21
CA LYS A 4 4.33 19.79 7.04
C LYS A 4 3.11 18.90 6.77
N ALA A 5 3.29 17.85 5.97
CA ALA A 5 2.22 16.90 5.65
C ALA A 5 1.75 16.15 6.91
N THR A 6 2.66 15.79 7.81
CA THR A 6 2.29 15.13 9.08
C THR A 6 1.31 15.97 9.90
N VAL A 7 1.59 17.27 10.06
CA VAL A 7 0.70 18.16 10.83
C VAL A 7 -0.62 18.37 10.11
N GLU A 8 -0.59 18.59 8.80
CA GLU A 8 -1.80 18.81 8.01
C GLU A 8 -2.72 17.59 7.97
N MET A 9 -2.17 16.39 7.79
CA MET A 9 -2.94 15.12 7.82
C MET A 9 -3.54 14.85 9.21
N ALA A 10 -2.84 15.19 10.28
CA ALA A 10 -3.36 15.07 11.65
C ALA A 10 -4.55 16.00 11.90
N VAL A 11 -4.52 17.23 11.35
CA VAL A 11 -5.64 18.16 11.41
C VAL A 11 -6.85 17.61 10.65
N TRP A 12 -6.65 17.02 9.47
CA TRP A 12 -7.72 16.35 8.72
C TRP A 12 -8.34 15.16 9.45
N ASP A 13 -7.51 14.33 10.08
CA ASP A 13 -7.98 13.21 10.89
C ASP A 13 -8.85 13.69 12.06
N LEU A 14 -8.38 14.69 12.81
CA LEU A 14 -9.17 15.30 13.89
C LEU A 14 -10.48 15.91 13.38
N PHE A 15 -10.45 16.59 12.24
CA PHE A 15 -11.64 17.16 11.61
C PHE A 15 -12.65 16.06 11.22
N ALA A 16 -12.18 14.94 10.67
CA ALA A 16 -13.01 13.80 10.31
C ALA A 16 -13.67 13.14 11.52
N GLN A 17 -12.89 12.94 12.60
CA GLN A 17 -13.37 12.42 13.87
C GLN A 17 -14.44 13.34 14.47
N ARG A 18 -14.22 14.66 14.50
CA ARG A 18 -15.19 15.64 15.00
C ARG A 18 -16.48 15.67 14.17
N ALA A 19 -16.37 15.43 12.87
CA ALA A 19 -17.52 15.36 11.96
C ALA A 19 -18.25 14.01 12.01
N GLY A 20 -17.71 12.99 12.70
CA GLY A 20 -18.26 11.64 12.74
C GLY A 20 -18.28 10.95 11.37
N LYS A 21 -17.37 11.33 10.46
CA LYS A 21 -17.32 10.82 9.08
C LYS A 21 -15.96 10.18 8.80
N PRO A 22 -15.89 9.08 8.04
CA PRO A 22 -14.63 8.58 7.51
C PRO A 22 -13.92 9.67 6.70
N LEU A 23 -12.60 9.80 6.84
CA LEU A 23 -11.81 10.78 6.10
C LEU A 23 -11.99 10.65 4.59
N SER A 24 -12.11 9.42 4.06
CA SER A 24 -12.37 9.18 2.65
C SER A 24 -13.62 9.89 2.14
N ALA A 25 -14.70 9.93 2.92
CA ALA A 25 -15.93 10.62 2.54
C ALA A 25 -15.73 12.14 2.45
N LEU A 26 -14.92 12.72 3.33
CA LEU A 26 -14.60 14.15 3.31
C LEU A 26 -13.67 14.53 2.16
N LEU A 27 -12.79 13.61 1.76
CA LEU A 27 -11.88 13.79 0.62
C LEU A 27 -12.51 13.44 -0.74
N GLY A 28 -13.79 13.05 -0.78
CA GLY A 28 -14.49 12.69 -2.02
C GLY A 28 -14.20 11.29 -2.55
N GLY A 29 -13.79 10.37 -1.67
CA GLY A 29 -13.59 8.95 -1.99
C GLY A 29 -14.86 8.29 -2.50
N THR A 30 -14.75 7.55 -3.61
CA THR A 30 -15.89 6.93 -4.32
C THR A 30 -15.93 5.41 -4.17
N ARG A 31 -14.95 4.81 -3.51
CA ARG A 31 -14.77 3.36 -3.41
C ARG A 31 -14.79 2.93 -1.96
N ASP A 32 -15.47 1.81 -1.70
CA ASP A 32 -15.48 1.13 -0.40
C ASP A 32 -14.31 0.13 -0.27
N ARG A 33 -13.74 -0.31 -1.40
CA ARG A 33 -12.64 -1.29 -1.47
C ARG A 33 -11.58 -0.91 -2.50
N ILE A 34 -10.33 -1.26 -2.19
CA ILE A 34 -9.19 -1.14 -3.08
C ILE A 34 -8.50 -2.50 -3.23
N LEU A 35 -7.84 -2.70 -4.37
CA LEU A 35 -7.01 -3.88 -4.60
C LEU A 35 -5.66 -3.69 -3.91
N CYS A 36 -5.26 -4.65 -3.09
CA CYS A 36 -3.96 -4.65 -2.45
C CYS A 36 -2.91 -5.27 -3.38
N GLY A 37 -1.69 -4.72 -3.33
CA GLY A 37 -0.53 -5.29 -3.99
C GLY A 37 0.64 -5.42 -3.03
N VAL A 38 1.53 -6.36 -3.32
CA VAL A 38 2.72 -6.66 -2.51
C VAL A 38 3.98 -6.14 -3.21
N ALA A 39 5.00 -5.80 -2.43
CA ALA A 39 6.34 -5.49 -2.92
C ALA A 39 7.31 -6.58 -2.46
N ILE A 40 7.88 -7.32 -3.41
CA ILE A 40 8.84 -8.39 -3.16
C ILE A 40 10.26 -7.86 -3.39
N GLY A 41 11.12 -8.04 -2.38
CA GLY A 41 12.55 -7.72 -2.46
C GLY A 41 13.32 -8.65 -3.41
N ILE A 42 14.60 -8.34 -3.64
CA ILE A 42 15.48 -9.21 -4.43
C ILE A 42 15.64 -10.54 -3.69
N GLN A 43 15.41 -11.65 -4.39
CA GLN A 43 15.53 -13.01 -3.87
C GLN A 43 16.86 -13.65 -4.28
N PRO A 44 17.34 -14.67 -3.55
CA PRO A 44 18.63 -15.33 -3.83
C PRO A 44 18.65 -16.15 -5.12
N SER A 45 17.49 -16.57 -5.62
CA SER A 45 17.34 -17.31 -6.88
C SER A 45 15.99 -17.01 -7.54
N ILE A 46 15.85 -17.39 -8.81
CA ILE A 46 14.56 -17.32 -9.52
C ILE A 46 13.53 -18.26 -8.88
N GLU A 47 13.93 -19.45 -8.44
CA GLU A 47 13.04 -20.40 -7.76
C GLU A 47 12.46 -19.80 -6.46
N ALA A 48 13.31 -19.24 -5.60
CA ALA A 48 12.87 -18.57 -4.37
C ALA A 48 11.95 -17.36 -4.66
N LEU A 49 12.17 -16.66 -5.77
CA LEU A 49 11.29 -15.60 -6.24
C LEU A 49 9.92 -16.16 -6.64
N MET A 50 9.88 -17.24 -7.42
CA MET A 50 8.63 -17.86 -7.84
C MET A 50 7.82 -18.39 -6.65
N ASP A 51 8.47 -19.02 -5.67
CA ASP A 51 7.81 -19.49 -4.44
C ASP A 51 7.22 -18.33 -3.64
N THR A 52 7.93 -17.21 -3.56
CA THR A 52 7.41 -16.02 -2.87
C THR A 52 6.25 -15.41 -3.63
N ILE A 53 6.32 -15.31 -4.95
CA ILE A 53 5.19 -14.85 -5.78
C ILE A 53 3.97 -15.74 -5.57
N GLY A 54 4.14 -17.07 -5.62
CA GLY A 54 3.05 -18.04 -5.42
C GLY A 54 2.33 -17.83 -4.10
N ARG A 55 3.08 -17.74 -2.99
CA ARG A 55 2.51 -17.48 -1.65
C ARG A 55 1.74 -16.18 -1.56
N GLU A 56 2.24 -15.09 -2.16
CA GLU A 56 1.56 -13.79 -2.11
C GLU A 56 0.29 -13.79 -2.98
N LEU A 57 0.28 -14.50 -4.11
CA LEU A 57 -0.92 -14.69 -4.93
C LEU A 57 -1.98 -15.53 -4.20
N GLU A 58 -1.58 -16.61 -3.53
CA GLU A 58 -2.46 -17.41 -2.66
C GLU A 58 -3.02 -16.56 -1.50
N GLY A 59 -2.24 -15.60 -1.00
CA GLY A 59 -2.67 -14.60 -0.02
C GLY A 59 -3.69 -13.58 -0.55
N GLY A 60 -4.02 -13.61 -1.84
CA GLY A 60 -5.05 -12.76 -2.46
C GLY A 60 -4.55 -11.40 -2.95
N TYR A 61 -3.23 -11.17 -3.00
CA TYR A 61 -2.69 -9.95 -3.60
C TYR A 61 -2.92 -9.94 -5.11
N GLN A 62 -3.40 -8.82 -5.64
CA GLN A 62 -3.76 -8.70 -7.06
C GLN A 62 -2.68 -8.02 -7.91
N ARG A 63 -1.59 -7.56 -7.28
CA ARG A 63 -0.45 -6.96 -7.96
C ARG A 63 0.84 -7.29 -7.22
N VAL A 64 1.85 -7.74 -7.94
CA VAL A 64 3.20 -7.96 -7.43
C VAL A 64 4.15 -6.91 -8.01
N LYS A 65 4.88 -6.22 -7.14
CA LYS A 65 5.96 -5.29 -7.52
C LYS A 65 7.31 -5.90 -7.14
N LEU A 66 8.16 -6.12 -8.13
CA LEU A 66 9.49 -6.73 -7.93
C LEU A 66 10.57 -5.66 -7.80
N LYS A 67 11.43 -5.77 -6.78
CA LYS A 67 12.67 -4.99 -6.70
C LYS A 67 13.72 -5.62 -7.63
N ILE A 68 14.28 -4.82 -8.53
CA ILE A 68 15.36 -5.22 -9.44
C ILE A 68 16.64 -4.45 -9.14
N LYS A 69 17.79 -5.01 -9.51
CA LYS A 69 19.08 -4.31 -9.56
C LYS A 69 19.86 -4.76 -10.81
N PRO A 70 20.66 -3.90 -11.44
CA PRO A 70 21.63 -4.32 -12.45
C PRO A 70 22.66 -5.29 -11.84
N GLY A 71 23.14 -6.25 -12.62
CA GLY A 71 24.24 -7.15 -12.23
C GLY A 71 23.84 -8.20 -11.18
N LEU A 72 22.90 -9.07 -11.54
CA LEU A 72 22.71 -10.35 -10.87
C LEU A 72 23.64 -11.40 -11.48
#